data_AF-A0AAV8SKT4-F1
#
_entry.id   AF-A0AAV8SKT4-F1
#
_cell.length_a   1.000
_cell.length_b   1.000
_cell.length_c   1.000
_cell.angle_alpha   90.00
_cell.angle_beta   90.00
_cell.angle_gamma   90.00
#
_symmetry.space_group_name_H-M   'P 1'
#
loop_
_entity.id
_entity.type
_entity.pdbx_description
1 polymer ?
#
loop_
_entity_poly.entity_id
_entity_poly.type
_entity_poly.pdbx_seq_one_letter_code
_entity_poly.pdbx_strand_id
1 'polypeptide(L)'
;MKIPGRKYIILLVFILSTISILRLLRLAITTSFSTTPRLPALHTAIQQACSSPSPVCDNVTSHGLDNPQTQYNTSANATLLTEKEFKVLFNLIQRKAPCNLLIFGLEHQYLNLSSINSGGITIFLEDDPEKISAIREQVNNYQVYKVEHQIPSKKAYDLLKHARKSTSCAPRPGILQNSTCKLAMKNLPPEVYQLKWDVIVVDGPSGHSPEAPGRMATIYTASMIARAGNRADVLVHDVDRTIEKWFSWEFLCDENLVSSKGKLWNFRITNASNSTRFCSQKATFTE
;
A
#
# COMPACT_ATOMS: atom_id res chain seq x y z
N MET A 1 -38.67 36.69 -37.65
CA MET A 1 -39.13 35.40 -37.07
C MET A 1 -38.31 35.10 -35.82
N LYS A 2 -38.89 35.23 -34.61
CA LYS A 2 -38.22 34.90 -33.34
C LYS A 2 -38.43 33.41 -33.06
N ILE A 3 -37.34 32.63 -33.07
CA ILE A 3 -37.36 31.18 -32.89
C ILE A 3 -37.72 30.86 -31.42
N PRO A 4 -38.74 30.04 -31.13
CA PRO A 4 -39.19 29.75 -29.76
C PRO A 4 -38.32 28.69 -29.06
N GLY A 5 -37.02 28.59 -29.39
CA GLY A 5 -36.15 27.46 -29.01
C GLY A 5 -35.70 27.43 -27.55
N ARG A 6 -35.67 28.57 -26.85
CA ARG A 6 -35.12 28.65 -25.49
C ARG A 6 -35.91 27.85 -24.46
N LYS A 7 -37.23 27.73 -24.63
CA LYS A 7 -38.10 26.94 -23.74
C LYS A 7 -37.87 25.43 -23.91
N TYR A 8 -37.62 24.98 -25.14
CA TYR A 8 -37.34 23.58 -25.44
C TYR A 8 -35.95 23.14 -24.94
N ILE A 9 -34.95 24.03 -24.99
CA ILE A 9 -33.62 23.75 -24.44
C ILE A 9 -33.70 23.56 -22.91
N ILE A 10 -34.42 24.45 -22.21
CA ILE A 10 -34.60 24.32 -20.75
C ILE A 10 -35.34 23.03 -20.42
N LEU A 11 -36.42 22.71 -21.14
CA LEU A 11 -37.16 21.47 -20.97
C LEU A 11 -36.29 20.22 -21.19
N LEU A 12 -35.45 20.22 -22.24
CA LEU A 12 -34.53 19.14 -22.54
C LEU A 12 -33.51 18.91 -21.42
N VAL A 13 -32.94 19.99 -20.86
CA VAL A 13 -31.98 19.89 -19.75
C VAL A 13 -32.63 19.28 -18.50
N PHE A 14 -33.88 19.67 -18.19
CA PHE A 14 -34.62 19.05 -17.07
C PHE A 14 -34.88 17.57 -17.31
N ILE A 15 -35.27 17.17 -18.52
CA ILE A 15 -35.51 15.75 -18.86
C ILE A 15 -34.21 14.92 -18.76
N LEU A 16 -33.08 15.44 -19.25
CA LEU A 16 -31.80 14.73 -19.18
C LEU A 16 -31.29 14.62 -17.73
N SER A 17 -31.50 15.65 -16.92
CA SER A 17 -31.13 15.65 -15.50
C SER A 17 -31.96 14.63 -14.70
N THR A 18 -33.28 14.55 -14.92
CA THR A 18 -34.13 13.58 -14.23
C THR A 18 -33.80 12.14 -14.61
N ILE A 19 -33.51 11.87 -15.88
CA ILE A 19 -33.06 10.53 -16.34
C ILE A 19 -31.74 10.14 -15.68
N SER A 20 -30.79 11.07 -15.55
CA SER A 20 -29.49 10.83 -14.89
C SER A 20 -29.67 10.47 -13.41
N ILE A 21 -30.50 11.24 -12.69
CA ILE A 21 -30.81 11.00 -11.27
C ILE A 21 -31.50 9.64 -11.07
N LEU A 22 -32.46 9.28 -11.94
CA LEU A 22 -33.15 7.99 -11.87
C LEU A 22 -32.20 6.80 -12.12
N ARG A 23 -31.20 6.95 -12.99
CA ARG A 23 -30.17 5.91 -13.20
C ARG A 23 -29.29 5.73 -11.96
N LEU A 24 -28.87 6.82 -11.33
CA LEU A 24 -28.08 6.78 -10.09
C LEU A 24 -28.87 6.16 -8.94
N LEU A 25 -30.17 6.50 -8.81
CA LEU A 25 -31.05 5.91 -7.80
C LEU A 25 -31.25 4.40 -8.02
N ARG A 26 -31.40 3.97 -9.29
CA ARG A 26 -31.53 2.54 -9.62
C ARG A 26 -30.25 1.77 -9.28
N LEU A 27 -29.06 2.32 -9.51
CA LEU A 27 -27.81 1.69 -9.07
C LEU A 27 -27.76 1.55 -7.55
N ALA A 28 -28.11 2.60 -6.80
CA ALA A 28 -28.08 2.58 -5.33
C ALA A 28 -29.06 1.57 -4.72
N ILE A 29 -30.25 1.42 -5.31
CA ILE A 29 -31.24 0.43 -4.87
C ILE A 29 -30.76 -0.99 -5.24
N THR A 30 -30.18 -1.19 -6.42
CA THR A 30 -29.69 -2.51 -6.85
C THR A 30 -28.48 -2.99 -6.02
N THR A 31 -27.64 -2.08 -5.52
CA THR A 31 -26.55 -2.43 -4.60
C THR A 31 -27.01 -2.74 -3.17
N SER A 32 -28.26 -2.40 -2.82
CA SER A 32 -28.78 -2.56 -1.45
C SER A 32 -29.53 -3.88 -1.23
N PHE A 33 -29.87 -4.61 -2.30
CA PHE A 33 -30.58 -5.90 -2.25
C PHE A 33 -29.76 -7.01 -2.90
N SER A 34 -28.65 -7.38 -2.28
CA SER A 34 -28.03 -8.70 -2.48
C SER A 34 -28.10 -9.47 -1.17
N THR A 35 -29.31 -9.95 -0.85
CA THR A 35 -29.51 -10.98 0.17
C THR A 35 -28.93 -12.29 -0.37
N THR A 36 -27.92 -12.83 0.31
CA THR A 36 -27.37 -14.16 0.06
C THR A 36 -28.43 -15.23 0.37
N PRO A 37 -28.56 -16.31 -0.43
CA PRO A 37 -29.40 -17.43 -0.06
C PRO A 37 -28.68 -18.28 1.00
N ARG A 38 -29.31 -18.47 2.17
CA ARG A 38 -28.92 -19.48 3.15
C ARG A 38 -29.30 -20.86 2.62
N LEU A 39 -28.32 -21.76 2.49
CA LEU A 39 -28.53 -23.19 2.35
C LEU A 39 -28.55 -23.87 3.74
N PRO A 40 -29.30 -24.97 3.92
CA PRO A 40 -29.49 -25.61 5.21
C PRO A 40 -28.27 -26.44 5.62
N ALA A 41 -27.91 -26.36 6.90
CA ALA A 41 -26.93 -27.25 7.51
C ALA A 41 -27.53 -28.66 7.62
N LEU A 42 -26.93 -29.62 6.91
CA LEU A 42 -27.22 -31.04 7.06
C LEU A 42 -26.36 -31.58 8.21
N HIS A 43 -27.02 -32.00 9.29
CA HIS A 43 -26.41 -32.80 10.35
C HIS A 43 -26.07 -34.19 9.80
N THR A 44 -24.82 -34.63 9.96
CA THR A 44 -24.53 -36.06 10.03
C THR A 44 -23.49 -36.30 11.12
N ALA A 45 -23.88 -37.10 12.09
CA ALA A 45 -23.08 -37.59 13.19
C ALA A 45 -22.02 -38.57 12.68
N ILE A 46 -20.81 -38.48 13.20
CA ILE A 46 -19.91 -39.64 13.35
C ILE A 46 -19.38 -39.60 14.78
N GLN A 47 -19.89 -40.54 15.57
CA GLN A 47 -19.30 -40.99 16.81
C GLN A 47 -18.06 -41.81 16.48
N GLN A 48 -16.95 -41.58 17.17
CA GLN A 48 -16.06 -42.69 17.53
C GLN A 48 -15.33 -42.38 18.83
N ALA A 49 -15.49 -43.32 19.75
CA ALA A 49 -15.06 -43.30 21.12
C ALA A 49 -13.56 -43.63 21.25
N CYS A 50 -12.91 -42.99 22.22
CA CYS A 50 -11.76 -43.57 22.92
C CYS A 50 -11.98 -43.41 24.42
N SER A 51 -11.92 -44.54 25.11
CA SER A 51 -12.25 -44.74 26.51
C SER A 51 -11.05 -44.50 27.43
N SER A 52 -11.37 -44.07 28.66
CA SER A 52 -10.68 -44.38 29.94
C SER A 52 -9.69 -43.34 30.53
N PRO A 53 -9.58 -43.26 31.88
CA PRO A 53 -9.71 -41.99 32.60
C PRO A 53 -8.60 -41.63 33.63
N SER A 54 -8.75 -40.42 34.21
CA SER A 54 -8.36 -39.98 35.58
C SER A 54 -7.13 -39.03 35.68
N PRO A 55 -6.96 -38.26 36.80
CA PRO A 55 -7.55 -36.93 36.99
C PRO A 55 -6.55 -35.91 37.65
N VAL A 56 -7.10 -34.82 38.19
CA VAL A 56 -6.56 -33.91 39.24
C VAL A 56 -6.02 -32.56 38.75
N CYS A 57 -6.79 -31.49 39.01
CA CYS A 57 -6.44 -30.39 39.93
C CYS A 57 -7.51 -29.28 39.90
N ASP A 58 -8.36 -29.31 40.93
CA ASP A 58 -8.89 -28.23 41.75
C ASP A 58 -9.48 -26.92 41.19
N ASN A 59 -10.70 -26.67 41.70
CA ASN A 59 -11.48 -25.45 41.63
C ASN A 59 -10.86 -24.30 42.41
N VAL A 60 -10.87 -23.09 41.81
CA VAL A 60 -11.11 -21.85 42.56
C VAL A 60 -12.07 -20.97 41.77
N THR A 61 -13.31 -20.88 42.26
CA THR A 61 -14.26 -19.81 41.98
C THR A 61 -13.69 -18.45 42.39
N SER A 62 -13.85 -17.41 41.58
CA SER A 62 -14.41 -16.14 42.08
C SER A 62 -14.70 -15.09 41.00
N HIS A 63 -15.86 -14.47 41.17
CA HIS A 63 -16.30 -13.13 40.77
C HIS A 63 -16.45 -12.76 39.29
N GLY A 64 -17.72 -12.71 38.89
CA GLY A 64 -18.17 -11.92 37.76
C GLY A 64 -18.02 -10.43 38.02
N LEU A 65 -17.63 -9.73 36.95
CA LEU A 65 -17.98 -8.34 36.73
C LEU A 65 -18.42 -8.24 35.27
N ASP A 66 -19.67 -7.85 35.07
CA ASP A 66 -20.21 -7.41 33.80
C ASP A 66 -19.35 -6.25 33.27
N ASN A 67 -18.83 -6.39 32.05
CA ASN A 67 -18.32 -5.25 31.30
C ASN A 67 -18.94 -5.29 29.90
N PRO A 68 -19.50 -4.18 29.39
CA PRO A 68 -20.22 -4.17 28.12
C PRO A 68 -19.26 -4.53 26.99
N GLN A 69 -19.66 -5.46 26.13
CA GLN A 69 -19.02 -5.72 24.85
C GLN A 69 -19.03 -4.43 24.02
N THR A 70 -18.01 -3.60 24.16
CA THR A 70 -17.57 -2.71 23.10
C THR A 70 -16.93 -3.60 22.04
N GLN A 71 -17.76 -4.05 21.12
CA GLN A 71 -17.37 -4.65 19.86
C GLN A 71 -16.63 -3.58 19.02
N TYR A 72 -15.39 -3.29 19.41
CA TYR A 72 -14.41 -2.76 18.48
C TYR A 72 -14.09 -3.91 17.52
N ASN A 73 -14.77 -3.90 16.36
CA ASN A 73 -14.32 -4.67 15.21
C ASN A 73 -12.96 -4.10 14.78
N THR A 74 -11.90 -4.56 15.44
CA THR A 74 -10.52 -4.24 15.09
C THR A 74 -10.29 -4.77 13.68
N SER A 75 -10.07 -3.86 12.73
CA SER A 75 -9.76 -4.19 11.34
C SER A 75 -8.34 -4.75 11.22
N ALA A 76 -8.07 -5.89 11.85
CA ALA A 76 -6.81 -6.62 11.73
C ALA A 76 -6.48 -7.02 10.28
N ASN A 77 -7.48 -6.96 9.38
CA ASN A 77 -7.35 -7.25 7.95
C ASN A 77 -7.08 -6.01 7.06
N ALA A 78 -6.95 -4.80 7.62
CA ALA A 78 -6.81 -3.59 6.81
C ALA A 78 -5.40 -3.36 6.25
N THR A 79 -4.37 -3.99 6.85
CA THR A 79 -2.96 -3.79 6.48
C THR A 79 -2.43 -4.84 5.50
N LEU A 80 -3.12 -5.98 5.35
CA LEU A 80 -2.65 -7.08 4.53
C LEU A 80 -3.11 -6.94 3.07
N LEU A 81 -2.24 -7.30 2.12
CA LEU A 81 -2.66 -7.40 0.71
C LEU A 81 -3.75 -8.47 0.58
N THR A 82 -4.74 -8.19 -0.25
CA THR A 82 -5.66 -9.22 -0.73
C THR A 82 -4.91 -10.28 -1.54
N GLU A 83 -5.48 -11.49 -1.64
CA GLU A 83 -4.90 -12.58 -2.43
C GLU A 83 -4.56 -12.16 -3.88
N LYS A 84 -5.42 -11.33 -4.48
CA LYS A 84 -5.22 -10.85 -5.86
C LYS A 84 -4.07 -9.84 -5.98
N GLU A 85 -3.89 -8.98 -4.97
CA GLU A 85 -2.75 -8.05 -4.89
C GLU A 85 -1.46 -8.81 -4.64
N PHE A 86 -1.47 -9.73 -3.67
CA PHE A 86 -0.30 -10.57 -3.39
C PHE A 86 0.11 -11.40 -4.61
N LYS A 87 -0.86 -11.95 -5.37
CA LYS A 87 -0.57 -12.67 -6.61
C LYS A 87 0.11 -11.81 -7.68
N VAL A 88 -0.19 -10.51 -7.76
CA VAL A 88 0.53 -9.59 -8.66
C VAL A 88 1.98 -9.46 -8.24
N LEU A 89 2.24 -9.24 -6.95
CA LEU A 89 3.59 -9.13 -6.40
C LEU A 89 4.36 -10.45 -6.55
N PHE A 90 3.77 -11.58 -6.16
CA PHE A 90 4.35 -12.92 -6.29
C PHE A 90 4.78 -13.21 -7.74
N ASN A 91 3.89 -13.01 -8.71
CA ASN A 91 4.20 -13.26 -10.12
C ASN A 91 5.29 -12.32 -10.65
N LEU A 92 5.40 -11.10 -10.12
CA LEU A 92 6.48 -10.18 -10.48
C LEU A 92 7.83 -10.68 -9.96
N ILE A 93 7.91 -11.06 -8.68
CA ILE A 93 9.13 -11.60 -8.08
C ILE A 93 9.54 -12.90 -8.77
N GLN A 94 8.60 -13.83 -8.99
CA GLN A 94 8.87 -15.10 -9.66
C GLN A 94 9.49 -14.94 -11.06
N ARG A 95 9.09 -13.91 -11.82
CA ARG A 95 9.68 -13.62 -13.14
C ARG A 95 11.03 -12.94 -13.09
N LYS A 96 11.37 -12.28 -11.98
CA LYS A 96 12.60 -11.50 -11.81
C LYS A 96 13.66 -12.24 -11.01
N ALA A 97 13.28 -13.22 -10.20
CA ALA A 97 14.19 -13.96 -9.34
C ALA A 97 15.29 -14.68 -10.15
N PRO A 98 16.54 -14.70 -9.64
CA PRO A 98 17.02 -13.98 -8.45
C PRO A 98 17.12 -12.46 -8.72
N CYS A 99 16.68 -11.65 -7.77
CA CYS A 99 16.72 -10.19 -7.87
C CYS A 99 17.02 -9.50 -6.54
N ASN A 100 17.37 -8.21 -6.62
CA ASN A 100 17.44 -7.34 -5.46
C ASN A 100 16.04 -6.82 -5.12
N LEU A 101 15.47 -7.31 -4.02
CA LEU A 101 14.13 -7.01 -3.51
C LEU A 101 14.21 -6.22 -2.20
N LEU A 102 13.75 -4.97 -2.22
CA LEU A 102 13.63 -4.11 -1.04
C LEU A 102 12.15 -3.98 -0.65
N ILE A 103 11.84 -4.16 0.63
CA ILE A 103 10.48 -4.03 1.14
C ILE A 103 10.50 -3.09 2.35
N PHE A 104 9.81 -1.97 2.24
CA PHE A 104 9.46 -1.13 3.37
C PHE A 104 8.17 -1.67 3.96
N GLY A 105 8.22 -2.12 5.21
CA GLY A 105 7.17 -2.88 5.88
C GLY A 105 7.49 -4.37 5.94
N LEU A 106 6.96 -5.03 6.95
CA LEU A 106 7.15 -6.44 7.23
C LEU A 106 5.80 -7.08 7.55
N GLU A 107 5.46 -8.09 6.77
CA GLU A 107 4.26 -8.90 6.97
C GLU A 107 4.62 -10.36 6.70
N HIS A 108 3.96 -11.28 7.40
CA HIS A 108 4.25 -12.72 7.27
C HIS A 108 4.13 -13.19 5.80
N GLN A 109 3.18 -12.66 5.04
CA GLN A 109 3.02 -13.00 3.62
C GLN A 109 4.24 -12.61 2.76
N TYR A 110 4.99 -11.57 3.13
CA TYR A 110 6.16 -11.14 2.37
C TYR A 110 7.36 -12.06 2.60
N LEU A 111 7.41 -12.78 3.72
CA LEU A 111 8.46 -13.78 3.97
C LEU A 111 8.45 -14.87 2.89
N ASN A 112 7.28 -15.23 2.35
CA ASN A 112 7.19 -16.18 1.23
C ASN A 112 7.87 -15.67 -0.05
N LEU A 113 8.00 -14.35 -0.22
CA LEU A 113 8.70 -13.76 -1.37
C LEU A 113 10.20 -14.02 -1.31
N SER A 114 10.79 -14.09 -0.11
CA SER A 114 12.20 -14.42 0.07
C SER A 114 12.53 -15.84 -0.40
N SER A 115 11.62 -16.80 -0.18
CA SER A 115 11.80 -18.19 -0.60
C SER A 115 11.81 -18.37 -2.11
N ILE A 116 10.95 -17.62 -2.84
CA ILE A 116 10.94 -17.65 -4.32
C ILE A 116 12.04 -16.79 -4.94
N ASN A 117 12.63 -15.87 -4.18
CA ASN A 117 13.78 -15.06 -4.60
C ASN A 117 15.11 -15.73 -4.24
N SER A 118 15.18 -17.06 -4.32
CA SER A 118 16.38 -17.84 -3.97
C SER A 118 17.58 -17.43 -4.84
N GLY A 119 18.71 -17.14 -4.20
CA GLY A 119 19.91 -16.60 -4.85
C GLY A 119 19.89 -15.08 -5.08
N GLY A 120 18.77 -14.41 -4.79
CA GLY A 120 18.66 -12.95 -4.78
C GLY A 120 18.92 -12.35 -3.39
N ILE A 121 18.84 -11.02 -3.29
CA ILE A 121 18.91 -10.28 -2.03
C ILE A 121 17.51 -9.81 -1.66
N THR A 122 17.08 -10.10 -0.44
CA THR A 122 15.81 -9.60 0.11
C THR A 122 16.08 -8.81 1.39
N ILE A 123 15.71 -7.53 1.43
CA ILE A 123 15.84 -6.67 2.60
C ILE A 123 14.48 -6.12 3.00
N PHE A 124 14.13 -6.28 4.29
CA PHE A 124 12.98 -5.68 4.94
C PHE A 124 13.41 -4.51 5.82
N LEU A 125 12.66 -3.40 5.74
CA LEU A 125 12.80 -2.22 6.59
C LEU A 125 11.52 -2.02 7.38
N GLU A 126 11.55 -2.21 8.69
CA GLU A 126 10.36 -2.19 9.56
C GLU A 126 10.56 -1.29 10.78
N ASP A 127 9.51 -0.57 11.20
CA ASP A 127 9.53 0.31 12.36
C ASP A 127 8.88 -0.30 13.61
N ASP A 128 8.01 -1.28 13.45
CA ASP A 128 7.31 -1.97 14.52
C ASP A 128 8.19 -3.06 15.19
N PRO A 129 8.62 -2.86 16.46
CA PRO A 129 9.44 -3.83 17.16
C PRO A 129 8.70 -5.15 17.46
N GLU A 130 7.38 -5.15 17.55
CA GLU A 130 6.59 -6.37 17.75
C GLU A 130 6.61 -7.24 16.49
N LYS A 131 6.46 -6.64 15.31
CA LYS A 131 6.59 -7.36 14.03
C LYS A 131 7.99 -7.93 13.83
N ILE A 132 9.03 -7.17 14.17
CA ILE A 132 10.43 -7.62 14.07
C ILE A 132 10.67 -8.81 15.01
N SER A 133 10.23 -8.71 16.27
CA SER A 133 10.43 -9.77 17.27
C SER A 133 9.56 -11.01 17.06
N ALA A 134 8.42 -10.87 16.37
CA ALA A 134 7.57 -12.00 15.99
C ALA A 134 8.23 -12.91 14.94
N ILE A 135 9.24 -12.43 14.20
CA ILE A 135 10.01 -13.25 13.27
C ILE A 135 11.00 -14.08 14.08
N ARG A 136 10.64 -15.36 14.26
CA ARG A 136 11.31 -16.27 15.18
C ARG A 136 12.76 -16.60 14.81
N GLU A 137 13.13 -16.56 13.52
CA GLU A 137 14.50 -16.84 13.08
C GLU A 137 14.84 -16.02 11.82
N GLN A 138 15.99 -15.34 11.81
CA GLN A 138 16.57 -14.83 10.57
C GLN A 138 17.04 -16.03 9.76
N VAL A 139 16.34 -16.31 8.67
CA VAL A 139 16.75 -17.31 7.70
C VAL A 139 17.74 -16.64 6.74
N ASN A 140 18.77 -17.36 6.29
CA ASN A 140 19.85 -16.85 5.42
C ASN A 140 19.38 -16.23 4.07
N ASN A 141 18.08 -16.24 3.77
CA ASN A 141 17.48 -15.76 2.53
C ASN A 141 16.91 -14.33 2.60
N TYR A 142 16.87 -13.69 3.77
CA TYR A 142 16.52 -12.27 3.89
C TYR A 142 17.18 -11.58 5.10
N GLN A 143 17.21 -10.25 5.08
CA GLN A 143 17.67 -9.41 6.18
C GLN A 143 16.53 -8.49 6.63
N VAL A 144 16.41 -8.25 7.93
CA VAL A 144 15.44 -7.33 8.51
C VAL A 144 16.19 -6.26 9.27
N TYR A 145 15.94 -4.99 8.95
CA TYR A 145 16.50 -3.85 9.66
C TYR A 145 15.39 -3.02 10.28
N LYS A 146 15.60 -2.66 11.55
CA LYS A 146 14.78 -1.66 12.21
C LYS A 146 15.06 -0.29 11.59
N VAL A 147 14.01 0.43 11.23
CA VAL A 147 14.08 1.82 10.80
C VAL A 147 13.16 2.70 11.65
N GLU A 148 13.32 4.01 11.57
CA GLU A 148 12.46 4.95 12.27
C GLU A 148 11.74 5.87 11.28
N HIS A 149 10.43 6.05 11.49
CA HIS A 149 9.64 7.02 10.75
C HIS A 149 9.12 8.10 11.68
N GLN A 150 9.71 9.29 11.58
CA GLN A 150 9.45 10.39 12.51
C GLN A 150 8.38 11.37 12.00
N ILE A 151 7.88 11.19 10.78
CA ILE A 151 7.00 12.16 10.12
C ILE A 151 5.54 11.69 10.20
N PRO A 152 4.68 12.38 10.97
CA PRO A 152 3.28 12.01 11.07
C PRO A 152 2.51 12.34 9.78
N SER A 153 1.52 11.52 9.45
CA SER A 153 0.72 11.60 8.23
C SER A 153 0.09 12.97 7.99
N LYS A 154 -0.31 13.68 9.05
CA LYS A 154 -0.88 15.05 8.96
C LYS A 154 0.06 16.09 8.34
N LYS A 155 1.36 15.82 8.26
CA LYS A 155 2.36 16.71 7.61
C LYS A 155 2.43 16.53 6.10
N ALA A 156 1.69 15.58 5.52
CA ALA A 156 1.80 15.21 4.11
C ALA A 156 1.62 16.39 3.16
N TYR A 157 0.60 17.23 3.38
CA TYR A 157 0.34 18.38 2.51
C TYR A 157 1.48 19.40 2.50
N ASP A 158 1.97 19.78 3.69
CA ASP A 158 3.08 20.73 3.82
C ASP A 158 4.38 20.18 3.21
N LEU A 159 4.62 18.88 3.35
CA LEU A 159 5.78 18.21 2.77
C LEU A 159 5.71 18.14 1.25
N LEU A 160 4.54 17.86 0.69
CA LEU A 160 4.35 17.87 -0.76
C LEU A 160 4.59 19.28 -1.33
N LYS A 161 4.06 20.31 -0.66
CA LYS A 161 4.32 21.72 -1.01
C LYS A 161 5.80 22.08 -0.90
N HIS A 162 6.50 21.60 0.12
CA HIS A 162 7.94 21.77 0.26
C HIS A 162 8.70 21.10 -0.89
N ALA A 163 8.39 19.83 -1.19
CA ALA A 163 9.09 19.06 -2.21
C ALA A 163 8.98 19.69 -3.60
N ARG A 164 7.80 20.19 -3.97
CA ARG A 164 7.55 20.89 -5.24
C ARG A 164 8.37 22.16 -5.44
N LYS A 165 8.74 22.83 -4.34
CA LYS A 165 9.48 24.11 -4.37
C LYS A 165 10.98 23.93 -4.15
N SER A 166 11.38 22.87 -3.47
CA SER A 166 12.74 22.68 -3.00
C SER A 166 13.61 21.99 -4.06
N THR A 167 14.67 22.66 -4.50
CA THR A 167 15.67 22.04 -5.40
C THR A 167 16.38 20.86 -4.75
N SER A 168 16.43 20.79 -3.42
CA SER A 168 17.00 19.66 -2.69
C SER A 168 16.18 18.37 -2.81
N CYS A 169 14.91 18.47 -3.17
CA CYS A 169 14.01 17.34 -3.41
C CYS A 169 13.92 16.94 -4.88
N ALA A 170 14.64 17.61 -5.79
CA ALA A 170 14.66 17.24 -7.20
C ALA A 170 15.39 15.89 -7.41
N PRO A 171 15.03 15.09 -8.43
CA PRO A 171 15.65 13.79 -8.71
C PRO A 171 17.02 13.94 -9.38
N ARG A 172 17.94 14.62 -8.71
CA ARG A 172 19.30 14.86 -9.19
C ARG A 172 20.23 13.71 -8.79
N PRO A 173 21.24 13.39 -9.60
CA PRO A 173 22.32 12.51 -9.18
C PRO A 173 22.95 13.04 -7.89
N GLY A 174 23.01 12.21 -6.85
CA GLY A 174 23.52 12.62 -5.55
C GLY A 174 23.31 11.56 -4.47
N ILE A 175 24.07 11.69 -3.40
CA ILE A 175 24.00 10.80 -2.23
C ILE A 175 22.77 11.22 -1.40
N LEU A 176 21.75 10.36 -1.32
CA LEU A 176 20.49 10.64 -0.63
C LEU A 176 20.71 10.98 0.85
N GLN A 177 21.72 10.35 1.47
CA GLN A 177 22.15 10.56 2.85
C GLN A 177 22.56 12.01 3.12
N ASN A 178 23.07 12.72 2.11
CA ASN A 178 23.49 14.12 2.20
C ASN A 178 22.40 15.10 1.76
N SER A 179 21.22 14.62 1.34
CA SER A 179 20.15 15.48 0.85
C SER A 179 19.62 16.38 1.98
N THR A 180 19.32 17.64 1.67
CA THR A 180 18.60 18.54 2.58
C THR A 180 17.08 18.48 2.38
N CYS A 181 16.58 17.58 1.52
CA CYS A 181 15.14 17.36 1.35
C CYS A 181 14.53 16.77 2.63
N LYS A 182 13.40 17.34 3.09
CA LYS A 182 12.70 16.86 4.29
C LYS A 182 12.08 15.46 4.15
N LEU A 183 11.95 14.95 2.92
CA LEU A 183 11.42 13.62 2.64
C LEU A 183 12.51 12.54 2.52
N ALA A 184 13.79 12.93 2.45
CA ALA A 184 14.87 11.97 2.32
C ALA A 184 15.06 11.19 3.63
N MET A 185 14.90 9.86 3.57
CA MET A 185 15.34 8.98 4.65
C MET A 185 16.87 8.84 4.57
N LYS A 186 17.57 9.20 5.66
CA LYS A 186 19.05 9.28 5.68
C LYS A 186 19.70 8.18 6.50
N ASN A 187 18.96 7.59 7.43
CA ASN A 187 19.45 6.61 8.39
C ASN A 187 19.02 5.18 8.03
N LEU A 188 19.03 4.85 6.74
CA LEU A 188 18.83 3.48 6.25
C LEU A 188 20.16 2.70 6.24
N PRO A 189 20.12 1.36 6.26
CA PRO A 189 21.32 0.53 6.08
C PRO A 189 22.10 0.91 4.81
N PRO A 190 23.45 0.92 4.84
CA PRO A 190 24.27 1.30 3.67
C PRO A 190 23.91 0.55 2.38
N GLU A 191 23.55 -0.74 2.49
CA GLU A 191 23.16 -1.63 1.42
C GLU A 191 21.99 -1.06 0.61
N VAL A 192 21.04 -0.41 1.28
CA VAL A 192 19.86 0.20 0.66
C VAL A 192 20.23 1.27 -0.37
N TYR A 193 21.31 2.00 -0.14
CA TYR A 193 21.78 3.04 -1.04
C TYR A 193 22.78 2.55 -2.08
N GLN A 194 23.50 1.47 -1.79
CA GLN A 194 24.58 0.95 -2.64
C GLN A 194 24.08 -0.03 -3.70
N LEU A 195 23.04 -0.81 -3.37
CA LEU A 195 22.47 -1.79 -4.29
C LEU A 195 21.57 -1.12 -5.34
N LYS A 196 21.60 -1.68 -6.55
CA LYS A 196 20.60 -1.39 -7.58
C LYS A 196 19.43 -2.33 -7.39
N TRP A 197 18.29 -1.80 -7.01
CA TRP A 197 17.09 -2.58 -6.71
C TRP A 197 16.30 -2.90 -7.98
N ASP A 198 15.85 -4.14 -8.11
CA ASP A 198 15.01 -4.59 -9.23
C ASP A 198 13.52 -4.43 -8.91
N VAL A 199 13.18 -4.62 -7.64
CA VAL A 199 11.82 -4.45 -7.09
C VAL A 199 11.90 -3.77 -5.74
N ILE A 200 11.06 -2.75 -5.56
CA ILE A 200 10.88 -2.03 -4.29
C ILE A 200 9.40 -2.09 -3.92
N VAL A 201 9.07 -2.56 -2.73
CA VAL A 201 7.69 -2.59 -2.20
C VAL A 201 7.57 -1.58 -1.08
N VAL A 202 6.54 -0.73 -1.14
CA VAL A 202 6.23 0.32 -0.16
C VAL A 202 4.91 -0.02 0.52
N ASP A 203 5.02 -0.60 1.71
CA ASP A 203 3.90 -0.96 2.58
C ASP A 203 4.13 -0.56 4.06
N GLY A 204 5.22 0.16 4.34
CA GLY A 204 5.54 0.70 5.66
C GLY A 204 5.94 2.18 5.56
N PRO A 205 5.67 3.00 6.58
CA PRO A 205 5.01 2.67 7.87
C PRO A 205 3.48 2.58 7.73
N SER A 206 2.77 2.37 8.86
CA SER A 206 1.32 2.09 8.88
C SER A 206 0.43 3.20 8.32
N GLY A 207 0.66 4.47 8.68
CA GLY A 207 -0.12 5.62 8.21
C GLY A 207 -1.62 5.58 8.52
N HIS A 208 -2.06 4.79 9.50
CA HIS A 208 -3.49 4.53 9.75
C HIS A 208 -4.25 5.72 10.38
N SER A 209 -3.52 6.73 10.87
CA SER A 209 -4.09 7.94 11.47
C SER A 209 -3.25 9.18 11.12
N PRO A 210 -3.78 10.40 11.30
CA PRO A 210 -3.03 11.63 11.07
C PRO A 210 -1.77 11.75 11.96
N GLU A 211 -1.78 11.16 13.14
CA GLU A 211 -0.68 11.12 14.11
C GLU A 211 0.34 10.03 13.79
N ALA A 212 -0.10 8.91 13.20
CA ALA A 212 0.78 7.80 12.86
C ALA A 212 1.79 8.21 11.78
N PRO A 213 3.00 7.63 11.77
CA PRO A 213 3.98 7.85 10.72
C PRO A 213 3.39 7.52 9.35
N GLY A 214 3.60 8.41 8.37
CA GLY A 214 3.05 8.25 7.02
C GLY A 214 4.08 7.81 5.99
N ARG A 215 3.61 7.23 4.86
CA ARG A 215 4.46 6.70 3.77
C ARG A 215 5.12 7.76 2.88
N MET A 216 4.97 9.05 3.19
CA MET A 216 5.52 10.16 2.42
C MET A 216 7.01 10.03 2.13
N ALA A 217 7.82 9.84 3.18
CA ALA A 217 9.27 9.74 3.08
C ALA A 217 9.70 8.43 2.41
N THR A 218 8.97 7.34 2.66
CA THR A 218 9.21 6.04 2.04
C THR A 218 8.99 6.11 0.52
N ILE A 219 7.86 6.66 0.06
CA ILE A 219 7.56 6.77 -1.38
C ILE A 219 8.59 7.65 -2.09
N TYR A 220 8.95 8.79 -1.49
CA TYR A 220 10.01 9.65 -2.02
C TYR A 220 11.35 8.90 -2.11
N THR A 221 11.77 8.23 -1.04
CA THR A 221 13.04 7.51 -0.99
C THR A 221 13.08 6.35 -1.99
N ALA A 222 12.00 5.57 -2.09
CA ALA A 222 11.85 4.52 -3.09
C ALA A 222 11.99 5.07 -4.52
N SER A 223 11.38 6.23 -4.81
CA SER A 223 11.51 6.87 -6.12
C SER A 223 12.95 7.29 -6.45
N MET A 224 13.69 7.82 -5.47
CA MET A 224 15.08 8.25 -5.65
C MET A 224 16.01 7.06 -5.89
N ILE A 225 15.86 6.00 -5.08
CA ILE A 225 16.68 4.79 -5.19
C ILE A 225 16.36 4.02 -6.48
N ALA A 226 15.09 3.93 -6.88
CA ALA A 226 14.69 3.33 -8.15
C ALA A 226 15.34 4.02 -9.36
N ARG A 227 15.46 5.37 -9.32
CA ARG A 227 16.10 6.17 -10.38
C ARG A 227 17.62 6.09 -10.39
N ALA A 228 18.26 5.81 -9.24
CA ALA A 228 19.69 5.54 -9.18
C ALA A 228 20.08 4.18 -9.79
N GLY A 229 19.10 3.27 -9.91
CA GLY A 229 19.23 2.01 -10.63
C GLY A 229 19.10 2.15 -12.15
N ASN A 230 19.12 1.01 -12.85
CA ASN A 230 18.90 0.97 -14.30
C ASN A 230 17.40 0.93 -14.62
N ARG A 231 16.68 -0.01 -13.98
CA ARG A 231 15.25 -0.26 -14.13
C ARG A 231 14.73 -0.97 -12.89
N ALA A 232 13.71 -0.41 -12.24
CA ALA A 232 13.09 -0.98 -11.06
C ALA A 232 11.55 -0.98 -11.20
N ASP A 233 10.89 -1.98 -10.64
CA ASP A 233 9.45 -1.95 -10.41
C ASP A 233 9.21 -1.49 -8.95
N VAL A 234 8.49 -0.40 -8.75
CA VAL A 234 8.13 0.16 -7.44
C VAL A 234 6.65 -0.10 -7.20
N LEU A 235 6.33 -0.91 -6.19
CA LEU A 235 4.97 -1.24 -5.81
C LEU A 235 4.57 -0.45 -4.57
N VAL A 236 3.44 0.26 -4.62
CA VAL A 236 2.92 1.04 -3.49
C VAL A 236 1.55 0.50 -3.11
N HIS A 237 1.38 0.14 -1.84
CA HIS A 237 0.13 -0.35 -1.28
C HIS A 237 -0.69 0.78 -0.61
N ASP A 238 -1.98 0.52 -0.36
CA ASP A 238 -2.99 1.47 0.13
C ASP A 238 -3.12 2.78 -0.67
N VAL A 239 -3.00 2.70 -1.99
CA VAL A 239 -3.19 3.87 -2.87
C VAL A 239 -4.65 4.32 -2.96
N ASP A 240 -5.59 3.65 -2.26
CA ASP A 240 -6.92 4.17 -2.00
C ASP A 240 -6.89 5.37 -1.02
N ARG A 241 -5.86 5.43 -0.16
CA ARG A 241 -5.60 6.57 0.72
C ARG A 241 -4.99 7.75 -0.04
N THR A 242 -5.33 8.95 0.44
CA THR A 242 -4.97 10.22 -0.22
C THR A 242 -3.46 10.46 -0.27
N ILE A 243 -2.75 10.16 0.82
CA ILE A 243 -1.32 10.45 0.95
C ILE A 243 -0.52 9.59 -0.02
N GLU A 244 -0.72 8.29 0.01
CA GLU A 244 -0.06 7.29 -0.83
C GLU A 244 -0.32 7.60 -2.30
N LYS A 245 -1.58 7.91 -2.65
CA LYS A 245 -1.96 8.32 -4.00
C LYS A 245 -1.22 9.57 -4.47
N TRP A 246 -1.26 10.65 -3.70
CA TRP A 246 -0.64 11.92 -4.09
C TRP A 246 0.88 11.82 -4.21
N PHE A 247 1.52 11.15 -3.26
CA PHE A 247 2.98 10.99 -3.27
C PHE A 247 3.44 10.04 -4.39
N SER A 248 2.66 9.01 -4.71
CA SER A 248 2.95 8.14 -5.86
C SER A 248 2.89 8.91 -7.17
N TRP A 249 1.86 9.73 -7.38
CA TRP A 249 1.79 10.57 -8.57
C TRP A 249 2.88 11.62 -8.66
N GLU A 250 3.27 12.22 -7.54
CA GLU A 250 4.32 13.23 -7.53
C GLU A 250 5.70 12.66 -7.89
N PHE A 251 6.05 11.49 -7.35
CA PHE A 251 7.43 11.00 -7.38
C PHE A 251 7.65 9.79 -8.31
N LEU A 252 6.62 8.96 -8.49
CA LEU A 252 6.67 7.79 -9.37
C LEU A 252 6.02 8.07 -10.73
N CYS A 253 5.12 9.05 -10.81
CA CYS A 253 4.52 9.59 -12.03
C CYS A 253 3.53 8.64 -12.74
N ASP A 254 2.45 9.19 -13.28
CA ASP A 254 1.39 8.40 -13.91
C ASP A 254 1.84 7.75 -15.21
N GLU A 255 2.75 8.37 -15.95
CA GLU A 255 3.35 7.76 -17.14
C GLU A 255 4.13 6.46 -16.87
N ASN A 256 4.57 6.24 -15.63
CA ASN A 256 5.31 5.03 -15.26
C ASN A 256 4.40 3.93 -14.68
N LEU A 257 3.10 4.16 -14.50
CA LEU A 257 2.20 3.16 -13.95
C LEU A 257 1.99 2.01 -14.96
N VAL A 258 2.45 0.81 -14.61
CA VAL A 258 2.34 -0.37 -15.49
C VAL A 258 1.18 -1.30 -15.14
N SER A 259 0.73 -1.30 -13.89
CA SER A 259 -0.45 -2.05 -13.49
C SER A 259 -1.03 -1.53 -12.17
N SER A 260 -2.34 -1.71 -12.00
CA SER A 260 -3.08 -1.40 -10.78
C SER A 260 -3.95 -2.60 -10.42
N LYS A 261 -3.89 -3.05 -9.17
CA LYS A 261 -4.75 -4.11 -8.66
C LYS A 261 -5.22 -3.76 -7.27
N GLY A 262 -6.52 -3.54 -7.10
CA GLY A 262 -7.07 -3.11 -5.81
C GLY A 262 -6.38 -1.82 -5.33
N LYS A 263 -5.76 -1.91 -4.16
CA LYS A 263 -4.98 -0.87 -3.48
C LYS A 263 -3.48 -0.89 -3.82
N LEU A 264 -3.03 -1.82 -4.65
CA LEU A 264 -1.63 -1.97 -5.05
C LEU A 264 -1.40 -1.39 -6.44
N TRP A 265 -0.51 -0.40 -6.55
CA TRP A 265 -0.02 0.12 -7.82
C TRP A 265 1.41 -0.33 -8.07
N ASN A 266 1.74 -0.69 -9.31
CA ASN A 266 3.09 -1.00 -9.75
C ASN A 266 3.55 0.04 -10.79
N PHE A 267 4.64 0.72 -10.46
CA PHE A 267 5.31 1.71 -11.31
C PHE A 267 6.62 1.14 -11.83
N ARG A 268 6.89 1.32 -13.11
CA ARG A 268 8.16 0.92 -13.69
C ARG A 268 9.03 2.14 -13.93
N ILE A 269 10.04 2.28 -13.10
CA ILE A 269 10.99 3.37 -13.15
C ILE A 269 12.21 2.93 -13.95
N THR A 270 12.49 3.63 -15.04
CA THR A 270 13.78 3.53 -15.73
C THR A 270 14.68 4.69 -15.34
N ASN A 271 15.98 4.52 -15.49
CA ASN A 271 16.95 5.58 -15.28
C ASN A 271 16.50 6.85 -16.03
N ALA A 272 16.30 7.93 -15.29
CA ALA A 272 15.91 9.21 -15.85
C ALA A 272 17.19 9.97 -16.22
N SER A 273 17.37 10.23 -17.51
CA SER A 273 18.45 11.07 -18.04
C SER A 273 18.45 12.43 -17.34
N ASN A 274 19.47 12.76 -16.53
CA ASN A 274 19.80 14.09 -15.96
C ASN A 274 18.62 15.06 -15.66
N SER A 275 17.43 14.53 -15.35
CA SER A 275 16.20 15.31 -15.32
C SER A 275 16.12 16.00 -13.97
N THR A 276 15.71 17.26 -13.98
CA THR A 276 15.47 18.01 -12.75
C THR A 276 14.05 17.83 -12.21
N ARG A 277 13.22 17.01 -12.87
CA ARG A 277 11.82 16.72 -12.51
C ARG A 277 11.57 15.23 -12.52
N PHE A 278 10.65 14.78 -11.65
CA PHE A 278 10.24 13.38 -11.58
C PHE A 278 9.43 12.98 -12.80
N CYS A 279 8.43 13.80 -13.13
CA CYS A 279 7.43 13.49 -14.16
C CYS A 279 7.60 14.39 -15.38
N SER A 280 7.27 13.83 -16.54
CA SER A 280 7.29 14.53 -17.82
C SER A 280 6.20 15.60 -17.84
N GLN A 281 6.45 16.74 -18.48
CA GLN A 281 5.38 17.68 -18.75
C GLN A 281 4.42 17.03 -19.74
N LYS A 282 3.14 16.89 -19.38
CA LYS A 282 2.11 16.59 -20.37
C LYS A 282 2.12 17.72 -21.37
N ALA A 283 2.29 17.41 -22.66
CA ALA A 283 2.14 18.38 -23.72
C ALA A 283 0.75 18.98 -23.60
N THR A 284 0.65 20.23 -23.17
CA THR A 284 -0.59 20.99 -23.23
C THR A 284 -0.85 21.25 -24.70
N PHE A 285 -1.76 20.48 -25.30
CA PHE A 285 -2.36 20.87 -26.57
C PHE A 285 -3.12 22.16 -26.29
N THR A 286 -2.57 23.29 -26.72
CA THR A 286 -3.31 24.53 -26.87
C THR A 286 -4.28 24.31 -28.04
N GLU A 287 -5.56 24.13 -27.72
CA GLU A 287 -6.66 24.35 -28.69
C GLU A 287 -6.78 25.82 -29.05
#